data_AF-A0A365MYW0-F1
#
_entry.id   AF-A0A365MYW0-F1
#
_cell.length_a   1.000
_cell.length_b   1.000
_cell.length_c   1.000
_cell.angle_alpha   90.00
_cell.angle_beta   90.00
_cell.angle_gamma   90.00
#
_symmetry.space_group_name_H-M   'P 1'
#
loop_
_entity.id
_entity.type
_entity.pdbx_description
1 polymer ?
#
loop_
_entity_poly.entity_id
_entity_poly.type
_entity_poly.pdbx_seq_one_letter_code
_entity_poly.pdbx_strand_id
1 'polypeptide(L)'
;MVRELHVYGTAVPVHARDPRKFQHQGFGTLLMEEAERIAIEEHGSDKISVISGVGVRSYYKKLGFWLDGPYMSKWLDGREQPE
;
A
#
# COMPACT_ATOMS: atom_id res chain seq x y z
N MET A 1 -9.23 -0.29 -7.99
CA MET A 1 -7.85 -0.55 -8.47
C MET A 1 -7.01 0.71 -8.25
N VAL A 2 -5.85 0.58 -7.61
CA VAL A 2 -4.90 1.68 -7.38
C VAL A 2 -3.91 1.72 -8.53
N ARG A 3 -3.88 2.85 -9.24
CA ARG A 3 -3.04 3.03 -10.43
C ARG A 3 -1.67 3.63 -10.10
N GLU A 4 -1.62 4.45 -9.06
CA GLU A 4 -0.42 5.12 -8.60
C GLU A 4 -0.58 5.47 -7.13
N LEU A 5 0.51 5.36 -6.37
CA LEU A 5 0.65 5.92 -5.03
C LEU A 5 1.99 6.64 -4.99
N HIS A 6 1.95 7.94 -4.74
CA HIS A 6 3.14 8.77 -4.65
C HIS A 6 3.07 9.58 -3.37
N VAL A 7 4.05 9.37 -2.48
CA VAL A 7 4.25 10.19 -1.29
C VAL A 7 5.48 11.05 -1.51
N TYR A 8 5.28 12.37 -1.59
CA TYR A 8 6.38 13.30 -1.68
C TYR A 8 7.13 13.38 -0.34
N GLY A 9 8.46 13.38 -0.40
CA GLY A 9 9.30 13.63 0.76
C GLY A 9 10.74 13.96 0.38
N THR A 10 11.46 14.58 1.30
CA THR A 10 12.89 14.88 1.15
C THR A 10 13.70 13.59 1.27
N ALA A 11 14.54 13.27 0.27
CA ALA A 11 15.41 12.09 0.31
C ALA A 11 16.29 12.09 1.57
N VAL A 12 16.07 11.14 2.47
CA VAL A 12 16.94 10.93 3.62
C VAL A 12 17.65 9.59 3.45
N PRO A 13 18.98 9.52 3.63
CA PRO A 13 19.68 8.25 3.68
C PRO A 13 19.05 7.33 4.73
N VAL A 14 18.90 6.05 4.37
CA VAL A 14 18.25 4.99 5.17
C VAL A 14 18.85 4.82 6.59
N HIS A 15 19.97 5.46 6.90
CA HIS A 15 20.73 5.31 8.15
C HIS A 15 20.50 6.40 9.21
N ALA A 16 19.62 7.38 9.00
CA ALA A 16 19.28 8.36 10.02
C ALA A 16 17.84 8.15 10.51
N ARG A 17 17.66 7.34 11.57
CA ARG A 17 16.44 7.36 12.39
C ARG A 17 16.37 8.71 13.12
N ASP A 18 15.90 9.74 12.43
CA ASP A 18 15.52 11.02 13.03
C ASP A 18 13.99 11.05 13.18
N PRO A 19 13.45 11.07 14.43
CA PRO A 19 12.02 11.08 14.71
C PRO A 19 11.26 12.29 14.13
N ARG A 20 11.96 13.30 13.59
CA ARG A 20 11.38 14.54 13.05
C ARG A 20 11.34 14.62 11.53
N LYS A 21 11.71 13.56 10.79
CA LYS A 21 11.77 13.58 9.32
C LYS A 21 10.55 12.92 8.68
N PHE A 22 9.83 13.70 7.88
CA PHE A 22 8.51 13.46 7.29
C PHE A 22 8.33 12.17 6.47
N GLN A 23 9.39 11.42 6.14
CA GLN A 23 9.31 10.15 5.40
C GLN A 23 8.97 8.91 6.26
N HIS A 24 8.62 9.08 7.54
CA HIS A 24 8.07 8.01 8.39
C HIS A 24 6.66 8.31 8.92
N GLN A 25 5.94 9.29 8.35
CA GLN A 25 4.62 9.71 8.87
C GLN A 25 3.42 8.85 8.40
N GLY A 26 3.66 7.75 7.69
CA GLY A 26 2.57 6.81 7.37
C GLY A 26 1.56 7.32 6.33
N PHE A 27 1.78 8.46 5.68
CA PHE A 27 0.85 8.99 4.65
C PHE A 27 0.53 7.97 3.56
N GLY A 28 1.53 7.22 3.08
CA GLY A 28 1.27 6.15 2.10
C GLY A 28 0.35 5.08 2.67
N THR A 29 0.52 4.71 3.94
CA THR A 29 -0.33 3.74 4.63
C THR A 29 -1.74 4.28 4.80
N LEU A 30 -1.89 5.52 5.27
CA LEU A 30 -3.19 6.19 5.43
C LEU A 30 -3.94 6.30 4.09
N LEU A 31 -3.25 6.65 3.01
CA LEU A 31 -3.84 6.70 1.67
C LEU A 31 -4.30 5.31 1.21
N MET A 32 -3.55 4.26 1.53
CA MET A 32 -3.95 2.89 1.21
C MET A 32 -5.12 2.41 2.06
N GLU A 33 -5.14 2.70 3.36
CA GLU A 33 -6.27 2.39 4.25
C GLU A 33 -7.56 3.08 3.77
N GLU A 34 -7.46 4.35 3.38
CA GLU A 34 -8.61 5.07 2.84
C GLU A 34 -9.06 4.52 1.48
N ALA A 35 -8.12 4.11 0.62
CA ALA A 35 -8.46 3.44 -0.63
C ALA A 35 -9.14 2.08 -0.40
N GLU A 36 -8.74 1.33 0.64
CA GLU A 36 -9.41 0.10 1.06
C GLU A 36 -10.83 0.38 1.57
N ARG A 37 -11.00 1.40 2.43
CA ARG A 37 -12.32 1.82 2.94
C ARG A 37 -13.27 2.20 1.80
N ILE A 38 -12.83 3.06 0.88
CA ILE A 38 -13.63 3.49 -0.28
C ILE A 38 -13.98 2.28 -1.16
N ALA A 39 -13.03 1.36 -1.39
CA ALA A 39 -13.28 0.16 -2.19
C ALA A 39 -14.36 -0.75 -1.56
N ILE A 40 -14.38 -0.88 -0.22
CA ILE A 40 -15.41 -1.64 0.51
C ILE A 40 -16.74 -0.89 0.49
N GLU A 41 -16.76 0.34 1.01
CA GLU A 41 -18.00 1.04 1.37
C GLU A 41 -18.72 1.63 0.17
N GLU A 42 -17.98 2.16 -0.81
CA GLU A 42 -18.57 2.89 -1.94
C GLU A 42 -18.67 2.02 -3.19
N HIS A 43 -17.74 1.07 -3.35
CA HIS A 43 -17.69 0.22 -4.54
C HIS A 43 -18.12 -1.24 -4.30
N GLY A 44 -18.28 -1.67 -3.04
CA GLY A 44 -18.63 -3.07 -2.72
C GLY A 44 -17.62 -4.08 -3.29
N SER A 45 -16.33 -3.74 -3.29
CA SER A 45 -15.28 -4.55 -3.89
C SER A 45 -14.72 -5.56 -2.90
N ASP A 46 -14.60 -6.82 -3.31
CA ASP A 46 -14.00 -7.88 -2.48
C ASP A 46 -12.47 -7.88 -2.51
N LYS A 47 -11.87 -7.19 -3.49
CA LYS A 47 -10.42 -7.16 -3.72
C LYS A 47 -9.96 -5.79 -4.20
N ILE A 48 -8.80 -5.36 -3.71
CA ILE A 48 -8.06 -4.22 -4.25
C ILE A 48 -6.76 -4.71 -4.89
N SER A 49 -6.44 -4.14 -6.06
CA SER A 49 -5.20 -4.43 -6.80
C SER A 49 -4.46 -3.14 -7.11
N VAL A 50 -3.14 -3.19 -6.98
CA VAL A 50 -2.21 -2.07 -7.16
C VAL A 50 -1.25 -2.36 -8.30
N ILE A 51 -1.10 -1.41 -9.23
CA ILE A 51 0.01 -1.41 -10.19
C ILE A 51 1.29 -1.10 -9.42
N SER A 52 2.18 -2.09 -9.30
CA SER A 52 3.37 -1.97 -8.45
C SER A 52 4.63 -2.31 -9.23
N GLY A 53 5.56 -1.36 -9.28
CA GLY A 53 6.91 -1.61 -9.77
C GLY A 53 7.63 -2.64 -8.89
N VAL A 54 8.48 -3.47 -9.50
CA VAL A 54 9.14 -4.60 -8.80
C VAL A 54 9.85 -4.16 -7.52
N GLY A 55 10.56 -3.03 -7.55
CA GLY A 55 11.33 -2.51 -6.41
C GLY A 55 10.49 -2.02 -5.22
N VAL A 56 9.19 -1.79 -5.39
CA VAL A 56 8.30 -1.29 -4.32
C VAL A 56 7.32 -2.35 -3.80
N ARG A 57 7.34 -3.57 -4.33
CA ARG A 57 6.45 -4.65 -3.89
C ARG A 57 6.58 -4.98 -2.40
N SER A 58 7.79 -4.87 -1.84
CA SER A 58 8.05 -5.12 -0.42
C SER A 58 7.33 -4.13 0.52
N TYR A 59 7.04 -2.92 0.04
CA TYR A 59 6.19 -1.96 0.77
C TYR A 59 4.76 -2.50 0.91
N TYR A 60 4.14 -2.91 -0.20
CA TYR A 60 2.79 -3.46 -0.19
C TYR A 60 2.69 -4.79 0.57
N LYS A 61 3.72 -5.65 0.51
CA LYS A 61 3.79 -6.87 1.32
C LYS A 61 3.66 -6.60 2.82
N LYS A 62 4.30 -5.52 3.31
CA LYS A 62 4.18 -5.12 4.72
C LYS A 62 2.76 -4.65 5.10
N LEU A 63 1.94 -4.28 4.12
CA LEU A 63 0.53 -3.90 4.29
C LEU A 63 -0.44 -5.09 4.12
N GLY A 64 0.09 -6.31 3.96
CA GLY A 64 -0.72 -7.53 3.78
C GLY A 64 -1.14 -7.81 2.35
N PHE A 65 -0.50 -7.18 1.36
CA PHE A 65 -0.73 -7.50 -0.06
C PHE A 65 0.15 -8.68 -0.50
N TRP A 66 -0.39 -9.53 -1.37
CA TRP A 66 0.36 -10.61 -2.03
C TRP A 66 0.61 -10.30 -3.51
N LEU A 67 1.53 -11.05 -4.13
CA LEU A 67 1.80 -10.92 -5.57
C LEU A 67 0.72 -11.66 -6.37
N ASP A 68 -0.07 -10.93 -7.15
CA ASP A 68 -1.18 -11.45 -7.97
C ASP A 68 -0.92 -11.11 -9.44
N GLY A 69 -0.16 -11.98 -10.11
CA GLY A 69 0.30 -11.75 -11.48
C GLY A 69 1.15 -10.46 -11.59
N PRO A 70 0.76 -9.47 -12.41
CA PRO A 70 1.49 -8.20 -12.52
C PRO A 70 1.18 -7.22 -11.37
N TYR A 71 0.20 -7.51 -10.52
CA TYR A 71 -0.30 -6.60 -9.48
C TYR A 71 0.15 -7.03 -8.08
N MET A 72 0.04 -6.10 -7.13
CA MET A 72 -0.06 -6.44 -5.71
C MET A 72 -1.54 -6.39 -5.32
N SER A 73 -2.09 -7.46 -4.76
CA SER A 73 -3.52 -7.53 -4.42
C SER A 73 -3.73 -7.77 -2.92
N LYS A 74 -4.90 -7.39 -2.41
CA LYS A 74 -5.37 -7.68 -1.05
C LYS A 74 -6.89 -7.94 -1.07
N TRP A 75 -7.33 -8.98 -0.38
CA TRP A 75 -8.75 -9.27 -0.17
C TRP A 75 -9.29 -8.36 0.92
N LEU A 76 -10.49 -7.82 0.72
CA LEU A 76 -11.11 -6.83 1.60
C LEU A 76 -12.29 -7.40 2.39
N ASP A 77 -12.77 -8.57 2.02
CA ASP A 77 -13.95 -9.23 2.59
C ASP A 77 -13.61 -10.21 3.74
N GLY A 78 -12.42 -10.07 4.32
CA GLY A 78 -11.99 -10.84 5.50
C GLY A 78 -11.52 -12.27 5.22
N ARG A 79 -11.46 -12.71 3.96
CA ARG A 79 -10.85 -14.00 3.62
C ARG A 79 -9.33 -13.97 3.80
N GLU A 80 -8.75 -15.16 3.99
CA GLU A 80 -7.32 -15.32 4.20
C GLU A 80 -6.50 -14.82 2.99
N GLN A 81 -5.41 -14.11 3.27
CA GLN A 81 -4.51 -13.62 2.24
C GLN A 81 -3.56 -14.75 1.81
N PRO A 82 -3.34 -14.97 0.51
CA PRO A 82 -2.30 -15.87 0.03
C PRO A 82 -0.90 -15.44 0.51
N GLU A 83 0.01 -16.40 0.69
CA GLU A 83 1.43 -16.16 1.00
C GLU A 83 2.21 -15.49 -0.15
#